data_AF-A0A7X1INH9-F1
#
_entry.id   AF-A0A7X1INH9-F1
#
_cell.length_a   1.000
_cell.length_b   1.000
_cell.length_c   1.000
_cell.angle_alpha   90.00
_cell.angle_beta   90.00
_cell.angle_gamma   90.00
#
_symmetry.space_group_name_H-M   'P 1'
#
loop_
_entity.id
_entity.type
_entity.pdbx_description
1 polymer ?
#
loop_
_entity_poly.entity_id
_entity_poly.type
_entity_poly.pdbx_seq_one_letter_code
_entity_poly.pdbx_strand_id
1 'polypeptide(L)'
;MRTATRTAAKAAALLLVATTLAAPAAAAPAAAAPRPPQAECHTRIRNSHATADCYNGNATSDRVQLHLRCAHWWDPAMDTAPATVDPTRHVTLSQRCWLRIREAWVSHTPG
;
A
#
# COMPACT_ATOMS: atom_id res chain seq x y z
N MET A 1 4.87 -76.27 -5.72
CA MET A 1 4.39 -77.07 -6.87
C MET A 1 3.73 -76.10 -7.85
N ARG A 2 4.39 -75.75 -8.97
CA ARG A 2 4.03 -76.15 -10.37
C ARG A 2 2.55 -75.87 -10.68
N THR A 3 2.13 -75.05 -11.65
CA THR A 3 2.40 -75.03 -13.12
C THR A 3 1.75 -73.77 -13.73
N ALA A 4 2.38 -73.02 -14.66
CA ALA A 4 2.13 -73.00 -16.13
C ALA A 4 0.63 -72.92 -16.53
N THR A 5 0.10 -72.09 -17.44
CA THR A 5 0.58 -71.33 -18.62
C THR A 5 -0.60 -70.58 -19.26
N ARG A 6 -0.28 -69.62 -20.15
CA ARG A 6 -0.89 -69.30 -21.46
C ARG A 6 -1.33 -67.84 -21.64
N THR A 7 -0.66 -67.24 -22.61
CA THR A 7 -0.81 -65.91 -23.21
C THR A 7 -2.10 -65.78 -24.01
N ALA A 8 -2.72 -64.59 -23.97
CA ALA A 8 -3.60 -64.12 -25.03
C ALA A 8 -3.36 -62.61 -25.20
N ALA A 9 -2.68 -62.27 -26.30
CA ALA A 9 -2.45 -60.90 -26.72
C ALA A 9 -3.79 -60.22 -27.06
N LYS A 10 -4.03 -59.03 -26.50
CA LYS A 10 -4.98 -58.07 -27.05
C LYS A 10 -4.21 -56.78 -27.28
N ALA A 11 -3.86 -56.55 -28.54
CA ALA A 11 -3.35 -55.27 -29.00
C ALA A 11 -4.47 -54.23 -28.83
N ALA A 12 -4.35 -53.36 -27.84
CA ALA A 12 -5.17 -52.17 -27.71
C ALA A 12 -4.34 -51.01 -28.26
N ALA A 13 -4.70 -50.54 -29.45
CA ALA A 13 -4.10 -49.37 -30.06
C ALA A 13 -4.38 -48.15 -29.17
N LEU A 14 -3.33 -47.61 -28.56
CA LEU A 14 -3.40 -46.42 -27.72
C LEU A 14 -3.35 -45.18 -28.62
N LEU A 15 -4.51 -44.61 -28.94
CA LEU A 15 -4.61 -43.31 -29.60
C LEU A 15 -4.17 -42.22 -28.62
N LEU A 16 -2.93 -41.76 -28.72
CA LEU A 16 -2.45 -40.56 -28.02
C LEU A 16 -3.05 -39.32 -28.67
N VAL A 17 -4.12 -38.79 -28.06
CA VAL A 17 -4.67 -37.48 -28.43
C VAL A 17 -3.79 -36.43 -27.75
N ALA A 18 -2.91 -35.79 -28.51
CA ALA A 18 -2.13 -34.67 -28.04
C ALA A 18 -3.02 -33.42 -27.97
N THR A 19 -3.59 -33.15 -26.80
CA THR A 19 -4.29 -31.88 -26.54
C THR A 19 -3.25 -30.79 -26.30
N THR A 20 -3.00 -29.97 -27.31
CA THR A 20 -2.21 -28.75 -27.15
C THR A 20 -3.03 -27.74 -26.35
N LEU A 21 -2.80 -27.68 -25.04
CA LEU A 21 -3.27 -26.59 -24.19
C LEU A 21 -2.52 -25.31 -24.58
N ALA A 22 -3.13 -24.50 -25.42
CA ALA A 22 -2.69 -23.12 -25.62
C ALA A 22 -2.98 -22.34 -24.33
N ALA A 23 -1.95 -22.16 -23.49
CA ALA A 23 -2.05 -21.28 -22.34
C ALA A 23 -2.26 -19.84 -22.83
N PRO A 24 -3.22 -19.08 -22.27
CA PRO A 24 -3.37 -17.68 -22.61
C PRO A 24 -2.07 -16.96 -22.20
N ALA A 25 -1.51 -16.16 -23.11
CA ALA A 25 -0.41 -15.28 -22.77
C ALA A 25 -0.89 -14.34 -21.67
N ALA A 26 -0.38 -14.51 -20.44
CA ALA A 26 -0.64 -13.59 -19.35
C ALA A 26 -0.06 -12.23 -19.77
N ALA A 27 -0.92 -11.23 -19.96
CA ALA A 27 -0.49 -9.87 -20.17
C ALA A 27 0.36 -9.45 -18.96
N ALA A 28 1.58 -9.00 -19.20
CA ALA A 28 2.42 -8.45 -18.14
C ALA A 28 1.65 -7.29 -17.48
N PRO A 29 1.66 -7.19 -16.14
CA PRO A 29 1.03 -6.07 -15.47
C PRO A 29 1.65 -4.77 -15.98
N ALA A 30 0.79 -3.83 -16.40
CA ALA A 30 1.25 -2.50 -16.80
C ALA A 30 2.03 -1.87 -15.65
N ALA A 31 3.16 -1.23 -15.96
CA ALA A 31 3.94 -0.52 -14.97
C ALA A 31 3.07 0.57 -14.31
N ALA A 32 3.07 0.62 -12.98
CA ALA A 32 2.33 1.65 -12.26
C ALA A 32 2.86 3.03 -12.63
N ALA A 33 1.95 3.99 -12.82
CA ALA A 33 2.34 5.38 -13.05
C ALA A 33 3.19 5.90 -11.87
N PRO A 34 4.14 6.81 -12.11
CA PRO A 34 4.90 7.44 -11.03
C PRO A 34 3.96 8.10 -10.03
N ARG A 35 4.27 7.98 -8.73
CA ARG A 35 3.51 8.70 -7.70
C ARG A 35 3.72 10.21 -7.91
N PRO A 36 2.66 11.04 -7.79
CA PRO A 36 2.81 12.48 -7.84
C PRO A 36 3.80 12.97 -6.76
N PRO A 37 4.56 14.04 -7.03
CA PRO A 37 5.49 14.59 -6.07
C PRO A 37 4.74 15.13 -4.84
N GLN A 38 5.36 15.03 -3.66
CA GLN A 38 4.75 15.35 -2.37
C GLN A 38 5.54 16.47 -1.68
N ALA A 39 4.87 17.24 -0.83
CA ALA A 39 5.51 18.19 0.07
C ALA A 39 6.41 17.44 1.07
N GLU A 40 7.54 18.05 1.43
CA GLU A 40 8.41 17.52 2.47
C GLU A 40 7.85 17.94 3.84
N CYS A 41 7.57 16.97 4.70
CA CYS A 41 6.99 17.20 6.02
C CYS A 41 7.88 16.63 7.12
N HIS A 42 8.11 17.43 8.16
CA HIS A 42 8.82 17.00 9.35
C HIS A 42 7.90 17.05 10.58
N THR A 43 7.65 15.87 11.16
CA THR A 43 6.76 15.73 12.32
C THR A 43 7.57 15.66 13.61
N ARG A 44 7.17 16.43 14.62
CA ARG A 44 7.76 16.42 15.96
C ARG A 44 6.68 16.15 16.99
N ILE A 45 7.00 15.28 17.95
CA ILE A 45 6.13 14.98 19.09
C ILE A 45 6.77 15.58 20.35
N ARG A 46 5.99 16.33 21.12
CA ARG A 46 6.34 16.81 22.46
C ARG A 46 5.21 16.45 23.42
N ASN A 47 5.47 15.49 24.30
CA ASN A 47 4.48 14.95 25.24
C ASN A 47 3.21 14.46 24.51
N SER A 48 2.06 15.07 24.79
CA SER A 48 0.78 14.77 24.16
C SER A 48 0.50 15.56 22.89
N HIS A 49 1.42 16.40 22.42
CA HIS A 49 1.25 17.27 21.25
C HIS A 49 2.14 16.85 20.08
N ALA A 50 1.61 16.91 18.86
CA ALA A 50 2.39 16.79 17.64
C ALA A 50 2.24 18.04 16.77
N THR A 51 3.34 18.39 16.11
CA THR A 51 3.38 19.43 15.08
C THR A 51 4.05 18.85 13.85
N ALA A 52 3.50 19.14 12.67
CA ALA A 52 4.15 18.83 11.39
C ALA A 52 4.35 20.13 10.62
N ASP A 53 5.60 20.43 10.29
CA ASP A 53 5.95 21.53 9.38
C ASP A 53 6.16 20.95 7.99
N CYS A 54 5.42 21.46 7.03
CA CYS A 54 5.45 20.98 5.65
C CYS A 54 5.87 22.11 4.71
N TYR A 55 6.75 21.80 3.77
CA TYR A 55 7.17 22.67 2.68
C TYR A 55 6.93 22.01 1.33
N ASN A 56 6.26 22.72 0.42
CA ASN A 56 6.08 22.22 -0.95
C ASN A 56 7.08 22.87 -1.91
N GLY A 57 8.16 22.15 -2.22
CA GLY A 57 9.13 22.54 -3.24
C GLY A 57 8.71 22.22 -4.68
N ASN A 58 7.52 21.64 -4.89
CA ASN A 58 7.06 21.17 -6.19
C ASN A 58 6.24 22.23 -6.94
N ALA A 59 6.07 22.01 -8.25
CA ALA A 59 5.29 22.90 -9.12
C ALA A 59 3.76 22.72 -8.98
N THR A 60 3.30 21.64 -8.35
CA THR A 60 1.88 21.34 -8.10
C THR A 60 1.59 21.42 -6.61
N SER A 61 0.37 21.83 -6.24
CA SER A 61 -0.09 21.81 -4.85
C SER A 61 -0.18 20.38 -4.32
N ASP A 62 0.04 20.24 -3.02
CA ASP A 62 -0.16 18.99 -2.28
C ASP A 62 -1.15 19.26 -1.14
N ARG A 63 -1.97 18.27 -0.81
CA ARG A 63 -2.93 18.34 0.29
C ARG A 63 -2.52 17.37 1.38
N VAL A 64 -2.14 17.94 2.51
CA VAL A 64 -1.55 17.24 3.65
C VAL A 64 -2.51 17.15 4.83
N GLN A 65 -2.45 16.07 5.59
CA GLN A 65 -3.20 15.91 6.83
C GLN A 65 -2.33 15.24 7.89
N LEU A 66 -2.29 15.79 9.11
CA LEU A 66 -1.59 15.21 10.24
C LEU A 66 -2.55 14.28 10.98
N HIS A 67 -2.10 13.04 11.18
CA HIS A 67 -2.82 12.02 11.90
C HIS A 67 -2.07 11.64 13.18
N LEU A 68 -2.82 11.34 14.24
CA LEU A 68 -2.29 10.79 15.47
C LEU A 68 -3.04 9.54 15.90
N ARG A 69 -2.28 8.54 16.34
CA ARG A 69 -2.82 7.46 17.16
C ARG A 69 -2.43 7.69 18.59
N CYS A 70 -3.43 7.80 19.45
CA CYS A 70 -3.23 7.94 20.89
C CYS A 70 -2.96 6.57 21.55
N ALA A 71 -2.27 6.61 22.68
CA ALA A 71 -1.73 5.40 23.33
C ALA A 71 -2.78 4.57 24.07
N HIS A 72 -3.87 5.19 24.51
CA HIS A 72 -4.86 4.56 25.38
C HIS A 72 -6.19 4.34 24.64
N TRP A 73 -6.89 3.26 24.95
CA TRP A 73 -8.12 2.86 24.26
C TRP A 73 -9.27 3.88 24.40
N TRP A 74 -9.24 4.68 25.47
CA TRP A 74 -10.23 5.72 25.75
C TRP A 74 -9.88 7.06 25.09
N ASP A 75 -8.66 7.20 24.55
CA ASP A 75 -8.19 8.39 23.85
C ASP A 75 -8.24 8.08 22.34
N PRO A 76 -9.25 8.56 21.59
CA PRO A 76 -9.42 8.21 20.19
C PRO A 76 -8.30 8.79 19.32
N ALA A 77 -8.12 8.24 18.12
CA ALA A 77 -7.23 8.84 17.12
C ALA A 77 -7.69 10.26 16.76
N MET A 78 -6.74 11.14 16.52
CA MET A 78 -6.99 12.56 16.27
C MET A 78 -6.33 12.99 14.98
N ASP A 79 -7.08 13.63 14.11
CA ASP A 79 -6.60 14.14 12.83
C ASP A 79 -6.80 15.66 12.76
N THR A 80 -5.91 16.37 12.06
CA THR A 80 -6.20 17.75 11.66
C THR A 80 -7.24 17.76 10.54
N ALA A 81 -7.81 18.94 10.24
CA ALA A 81 -8.35 19.13 8.89
C ALA A 81 -7.21 19.00 7.85
N PRO A 82 -7.49 18.47 6.65
CA PRO A 82 -6.53 18.54 5.55
C PRO A 82 -6.23 20.00 5.19
N ALA A 83 -4.98 20.31 4.86
CA ALA A 83 -4.53 21.62 4.43
C ALA A 83 -3.82 21.54 3.08
N THR A 84 -4.04 22.52 2.22
CA THR A 84 -3.32 22.66 0.95
C THR A 84 -2.00 23.38 1.17
N VAL A 85 -0.93 22.87 0.57
CA VAL A 85 0.39 23.49 0.49
C VAL A 85 0.67 23.80 -0.98
N ASP A 86 0.48 25.07 -1.36
CA ASP A 86 0.76 25.52 -2.72
C ASP A 86 2.27 25.54 -3.02
N PRO A 87 2.67 25.63 -4.31
CA PRO A 87 4.07 25.70 -4.70
C PRO A 87 4.86 26.78 -3.96
N THR A 88 6.03 26.41 -3.43
CA THR A 88 6.93 27.28 -2.66
C THR A 88 6.26 27.88 -1.41
N ARG A 89 5.30 27.16 -0.81
CA ARG A 89 4.63 27.56 0.44
C ARG A 89 4.90 26.58 1.57
N HIS A 90 4.63 27.06 2.78
CA HIS A 90 4.71 26.29 4.02
C HIS A 90 3.35 26.23 4.70
N VAL A 91 3.10 25.13 5.41
CA VAL A 91 2.03 25.03 6.41
C VAL A 91 2.56 24.37 7.67
N THR A 92 1.95 24.71 8.80
CA THR A 92 2.18 24.02 10.08
C THR A 92 0.86 23.42 10.55
N LEU A 93 0.87 22.10 10.76
CA LEU A 93 -0.25 21.34 11.28
C LEU A 93 0.00 21.04 12.75
N SER A 94 -1.05 21.10 13.58
CA SER A 94 -0.93 20.76 15.01
C SER A 94 -2.16 20.03 15.51
N GLN A 95 -1.92 18.97 16.28
CA GLN A 95 -2.95 18.26 17.02
C GLN A 95 -2.38 17.66 18.31
N ARG A 96 -3.27 17.12 19.15
CA ARG A 96 -2.88 16.50 20.40
C ARG A 96 -3.75 15.30 20.74
N CYS A 97 -3.18 14.38 21.48
CA CYS A 97 -3.92 13.40 22.26
C CYS A 97 -4.26 13.98 23.64
N TRP A 98 -5.16 13.35 24.38
CA TRP A 98 -5.40 13.74 25.77
C TRP A 98 -4.13 13.53 26.60
N LEU A 99 -3.58 12.31 26.59
CA LEU A 99 -2.47 11.96 27.50
C LEU A 99 -1.15 11.69 26.79
N ARG A 100 -1.13 10.76 25.82
CA ARG A 100 0.11 10.36 25.15
C ARG A 100 -0.14 9.94 23.72
N ILE A 101 0.73 10.40 22.83
CA ILE A 101 0.78 9.98 21.43
C ILE A 101 1.54 8.66 21.34
N ARG A 102 0.97 7.69 20.62
CA ARG A 102 1.66 6.45 20.24
C ARG A 102 2.35 6.60 18.89
N GLU A 103 1.70 7.26 17.94
CA GLU A 103 2.19 7.42 16.57
C GLU A 103 1.66 8.72 15.97
N ALA A 104 2.46 9.39 15.14
CA ALA A 104 2.02 10.54 14.36
C ALA A 104 2.61 10.44 12.95
N TRP A 105 1.80 10.72 11.93
CA TRP A 105 2.23 10.67 10.52
C TRP A 105 1.44 11.68 9.69
N VAL A 106 1.99 12.04 8.53
CA VAL A 106 1.32 12.90 7.54
C VAL A 106 0.88 12.05 6.36
N SER A 107 -0.35 12.24 5.90
CA SER A 107 -0.82 11.74 4.61
C SER A 107 -0.79 12.84 3.55
N HIS A 108 -0.67 12.41 2.29
CA HIS A 108 -0.56 13.28 1.13
C HIS A 108 -1.59 12.87 0.09
N THR A 109 -2.24 13.86 -0.51
CA THR A 109 -3.17 13.68 -1.63
C THR A 109 -2.94 14.81 -2.63
N PRO A 110 -3.09 14.56 -3.95
CA PRO A 110 -3.02 15.63 -4.93
C PRO A 110 -3.96 16.80 -4.56
N GLY A 111 -3.44 18.03 -4.68
CA GLY A 111 -4.16 19.27 -4.36
C GLY A 111 -5.20 19.68 -5.38
#